data_AF-A0A2G9H040-F1
#
_entry.id   AF-A0A2G9H040-F1
#
_cell.length_a   1.000
_cell.length_b   1.000
_cell.length_c   1.000
_cell.angle_alpha   90.00
_cell.angle_beta   90.00
_cell.angle_gamma   90.00
#
_symmetry.space_group_name_H-M   'P 1'
#
loop_
_entity.id
_entity.type
_entity.pdbx_description
1 polymer ?
#
loop_
_entity_poly.entity_id
_entity_poly.type
_entity_poly.pdbx_seq_one_letter_code
_entity_poly.pdbx_strand_id
1 'polypeptide(L)'
;MLLSLLQYAEKLFVRKPKENYSVAQQLWDAVRANDKKAVYGLIVNSETDINAIYGQGNGNSSLTLAKVMLLQEQTASDPYSGCLEVEMSHKTYPGSLNPASTSEGNNSSIEDLDGCSLLHLACETADIGMIELLLQYGANINATDSRAQMPLHRCIIKGKTAFAKLLLMRGADPRATDDQGRTPFQLAMESNFDDSEVLALLSDSHG
;
A
#
# COMPACT_ATOMS: atom_id res chain seq x y z
N MET A 1 11.79 50.95 10.83
CA MET A 1 11.24 50.38 9.58
C MET A 1 11.80 49.00 9.24
N LEU A 2 13.09 48.71 9.45
CA LEU A 2 13.64 47.37 9.15
C LEU A 2 13.20 46.28 10.13
N LEU A 3 13.03 46.59 11.43
CA LEU A 3 12.56 45.63 12.44
C LEU A 3 11.10 45.19 12.23
N SER A 4 10.23 46.07 11.74
CA SER A 4 8.83 45.76 11.43
C SER A 4 8.68 44.85 10.20
N LEU A 5 9.65 44.85 9.28
CA LEU A 5 9.66 43.99 8.09
C LEU A 5 10.10 42.56 8.43
N LEU A 6 11.10 42.39 9.30
CA LEU A 6 11.53 41.07 9.79
C LEU A 6 10.43 40.37 10.61
N GLN A 7 9.75 41.11 11.47
CA GLN A 7 8.65 40.55 12.26
C GLN A 7 7.42 40.19 11.41
N TYR A 8 7.26 40.79 10.22
CA TYR A 8 6.25 40.41 9.24
C TYR A 8 6.65 39.15 8.45
N ALA A 9 7.93 39.01 8.11
CA ALA A 9 8.47 37.85 7.42
C ALA A 9 8.43 36.57 8.27
N GLU A 10 8.72 36.65 9.57
CA GLU A 10 8.58 35.50 10.48
C GLU A 10 7.12 35.07 10.65
N LYS A 11 6.17 36.01 10.56
CA LYS A 11 4.73 35.72 10.65
C LYS A 11 4.17 35.05 9.39
N LEU A 12 4.85 35.21 8.24
CA LEU A 12 4.54 34.50 7.00
C LEU A 12 5.08 33.06 6.98
N PHE A 13 6.14 32.77 7.74
CA PHE A 13 6.79 31.45 7.76
C PHE A 13 6.16 30.43 8.71
N VAL A 14 5.24 30.86 9.59
CA VAL A 14 4.44 29.95 10.45
C VAL A 14 3.16 29.47 9.76
N ARG A 15 2.87 29.94 8.53
CA ARG A 15 1.89 29.28 7.68
C ARG A 15 2.60 28.11 7.00
N LYS A 16 2.56 26.93 7.66
CA LYS A 16 2.66 25.64 6.97
C LYS A 16 1.93 25.78 5.64
N PRO A 17 2.51 25.33 4.51
CA PRO A 17 1.79 25.37 3.25
C PRO A 17 0.43 24.72 3.52
N LYS A 18 -0.66 25.44 3.24
CA LYS A 18 -1.91 24.77 2.93
C LYS A 18 -1.58 24.00 1.66
N GLU A 19 -0.97 22.83 1.82
CA GLU A 19 -0.87 21.85 0.76
C GLU A 19 -2.31 21.71 0.30
N ASN A 20 -2.57 22.10 -0.95
CA ASN A 20 -3.84 21.81 -1.58
C ASN A 20 -3.84 20.28 -1.75
N TYR A 21 -4.11 19.57 -0.65
CA TYR A 21 -4.17 18.12 -0.64
C TYR A 21 -5.22 17.75 -1.66
N SER A 22 -4.80 16.94 -2.64
CA SER A 22 -5.74 16.33 -3.57
C SER A 22 -6.84 15.68 -2.74
N VAL A 23 -8.08 15.71 -3.24
CA VAL A 23 -9.21 15.06 -2.55
C VAL A 23 -8.88 13.59 -2.22
N ALA A 24 -8.11 12.94 -3.10
CA ALA A 24 -7.56 11.61 -2.84
C ALA A 24 -6.66 11.57 -1.59
N GLN A 25 -5.72 12.52 -1.43
CA GLN A 25 -4.86 12.60 -0.24
C GLN A 25 -5.68 12.84 1.04
N GLN A 26 -6.71 13.68 0.97
CA GLN A 26 -7.62 13.88 2.10
C GLN A 26 -8.36 12.59 2.47
N LEU A 27 -8.74 11.78 1.49
CA LEU A 27 -9.37 10.47 1.70
C LEU A 27 -8.40 9.49 2.36
N TRP A 28 -7.15 9.43 1.89
CA TRP A 28 -6.09 8.63 2.51
C TRP A 28 -5.83 9.03 3.97
N ASP A 29 -5.76 10.33 4.24
CA ASP A 29 -5.56 10.84 5.59
C ASP A 29 -6.76 10.56 6.49
N ALA A 30 -7.98 10.68 5.97
CA ALA A 30 -9.20 10.35 6.70
C ALA A 30 -9.28 8.86 7.05
N VAL A 31 -8.93 7.95 6.14
CA VAL A 31 -8.85 6.51 6.43
C VAL A 31 -7.76 6.23 7.47
N ARG A 32 -6.58 6.85 7.35
CA ARG A 32 -5.48 6.71 8.33
C ARG A 32 -5.88 7.19 9.72
N ALA A 33 -6.60 8.31 9.79
CA ALA A 33 -7.13 8.86 11.03
C ALA A 33 -8.35 8.10 11.57
N ASN A 34 -8.83 7.09 10.83
CA ASN A 34 -10.06 6.36 11.13
C ASN A 34 -11.30 7.27 11.25
N ASP A 35 -11.36 8.37 10.50
CA ASP A 35 -12.50 9.29 10.49
C ASP A 35 -13.53 8.87 9.43
N LYS A 36 -14.42 7.96 9.83
CA LYS A 36 -15.51 7.45 8.97
C LYS A 36 -16.42 8.56 8.43
N LYS A 37 -16.61 9.66 9.18
CA LYS A 37 -17.47 10.77 8.75
C LYS A 37 -16.81 11.56 7.63
N ALA A 38 -15.51 11.84 7.76
CA ALA A 38 -14.74 12.47 6.69
C ALA A 38 -14.66 11.58 5.45
N VAL A 39 -14.40 10.27 5.62
CA VAL A 39 -14.38 9.30 4.52
C VAL A 39 -15.72 9.28 3.77
N TYR A 40 -16.84 9.14 4.48
CA TYR A 40 -18.18 9.19 3.88
C TYR A 40 -18.40 10.51 3.13
N GLY A 41 -18.04 11.64 3.76
CA GLY A 41 -18.20 12.96 3.15
C GLY A 41 -17.39 13.11 1.86
N LEU A 42 -16.18 12.57 1.81
CA LEU A 42 -15.34 12.63 0.62
C LEU A 42 -15.87 11.70 -0.49
N ILE A 43 -16.22 10.46 -0.18
CA ILE A 43 -16.76 9.52 -1.17
C ILE A 43 -18.03 10.07 -1.83
N VAL A 44 -18.96 10.59 -1.02
CA VAL A 44 -20.27 11.04 -1.53
C VAL A 44 -20.19 12.39 -2.24
N ASN A 45 -19.35 13.32 -1.77
CA ASN A 45 -19.38 14.69 -2.27
C ASN A 45 -18.31 15.02 -3.31
N SER A 46 -17.29 14.17 -3.50
CA SER A 46 -16.09 14.57 -4.24
C SER A 46 -15.60 13.62 -5.33
N GLU A 47 -16.48 12.74 -5.83
CA GLU A 47 -16.21 11.80 -6.95
C GLU A 47 -14.85 11.11 -6.84
N THR A 48 -14.41 10.78 -5.62
CA THR A 48 -13.10 10.19 -5.42
C THR A 48 -13.10 8.74 -5.85
N ASP A 49 -12.07 8.35 -6.60
CA ASP A 49 -11.83 6.95 -6.87
C ASP A 49 -11.44 6.22 -5.57
N ILE A 50 -12.35 5.38 -5.09
CA ILE A 50 -12.14 4.53 -3.91
C ILE A 50 -11.08 3.46 -4.13
N ASN A 51 -10.78 3.14 -5.39
CA ASN A 51 -9.76 2.18 -5.79
C ASN A 51 -8.43 2.87 -6.16
N ALA A 52 -8.29 4.15 -5.82
CA ALA A 52 -7.01 4.84 -5.94
C ALA A 52 -5.90 4.06 -5.24
N ILE A 53 -4.73 4.05 -5.87
CA ILE A 53 -3.53 3.38 -5.39
C ILE A 53 -2.59 4.42 -4.77
N TYR A 54 -2.09 4.15 -3.57
CA TYR A 54 -1.15 5.00 -2.88
C TYR A 54 0.21 4.98 -3.60
N GLY A 55 0.88 6.15 -3.66
CA GLY A 55 2.18 6.28 -4.31
C GLY A 55 2.16 6.34 -5.85
N GLN A 56 1.05 5.98 -6.52
CA GLN A 56 0.86 6.17 -7.97
C GLN A 56 0.56 7.63 -8.32
N GLY A 57 1.43 8.54 -7.90
CA GLY A 57 1.52 9.88 -8.46
C GLY A 57 2.15 9.82 -9.85
N ASN A 58 1.33 9.54 -10.87
CA ASN A 58 1.64 9.84 -12.27
C ASN A 58 3.04 9.38 -12.75
N GLY A 59 3.38 8.11 -12.49
CA GLY A 59 4.69 7.55 -12.81
C GLY A 59 4.92 7.22 -14.29
N ASN A 60 3.89 7.11 -15.15
CA ASN A 60 4.05 6.59 -16.52
C ASN A 60 3.02 7.10 -17.54
N SER A 61 2.95 8.41 -17.84
CA SER A 61 2.28 8.84 -19.10
C SER A 61 2.79 10.10 -19.79
N SER A 62 3.81 10.78 -19.29
CA SER A 62 4.53 11.79 -20.09
C SER A 62 5.88 12.08 -19.47
N LEU A 63 6.95 11.77 -20.19
CA LEU A 63 8.22 12.47 -20.06
C LEU A 63 7.96 13.94 -20.38
N THR A 64 7.46 14.71 -19.41
CA THR A 64 7.25 16.15 -19.62
C THR A 64 8.60 16.73 -19.96
N LEU A 65 8.67 17.43 -21.10
CA LEU A 65 9.85 18.11 -21.66
C LEU A 65 10.72 18.83 -20.60
N ALA A 66 10.11 19.29 -19.51
CA ALA A 66 10.77 19.84 -18.33
C ALA A 66 11.82 18.91 -17.68
N LYS A 67 11.56 17.60 -17.58
CA LYS A 67 12.50 16.62 -16.99
C LYS A 67 13.66 16.30 -17.93
N VAL A 68 13.42 16.31 -19.24
CA VAL A 68 14.46 16.16 -20.28
C VAL A 68 15.32 17.43 -20.36
N MET A 69 14.71 18.62 -20.26
CA MET A 69 15.44 19.88 -20.25
C MET A 69 16.29 20.07 -18.99
N LEU A 70 15.85 19.57 -17.83
CA LEU A 70 16.64 19.64 -16.58
C LEU A 70 17.85 18.68 -16.55
N LEU A 71 17.91 17.69 -17.43
CA LEU A 71 19.03 16.75 -17.52
C LEU A 71 20.09 17.13 -18.55
N GLN A 72 19.91 18.24 -19.28
CA GLN A 72 20.88 18.70 -20.28
C GLN A 72 21.68 19.92 -19.80
N GLU A 73 22.28 19.82 -18.62
CA GLU A 73 23.43 20.65 -18.26
C GLU A 73 24.41 19.88 -17.37
N GLN A 74 25.04 18.88 -17.98
CA GLN A 74 26.40 18.45 -17.67
C GLN A 74 26.92 17.63 -18.85
N THR A 75 27.58 18.34 -19.76
CA THR A 75 28.41 17.77 -20.81
C THR A 75 29.68 17.15 -20.23
N ALA A 76 30.07 16.02 -20.83
CA ALA A 76 31.41 15.45 -20.93
C ALA A 76 31.87 14.46 -19.84
N SER A 77 31.83 13.15 -20.14
CA SER A 77 33.00 12.41 -20.67
C SER A 77 32.70 10.89 -20.78
N ASP A 78 32.84 10.39 -22.01
CA ASP A 78 32.71 8.99 -22.49
C ASP A 78 33.91 8.09 -22.04
N PRO A 79 34.12 6.87 -22.59
CA PRO A 79 33.27 5.66 -22.70
C PRO A 79 34.05 4.37 -22.32
N TYR A 80 33.41 3.25 -21.96
CA TYR A 80 33.98 1.91 -22.24
C TYR A 80 32.92 0.79 -22.17
N SER A 81 32.81 0.04 -23.28
CA SER A 81 32.50 -1.40 -23.41
C SER A 81 31.19 -1.95 -22.82
N GLY A 82 30.30 -2.65 -23.52
CA GLY A 82 30.38 -3.39 -24.78
C GLY A 82 29.62 -4.73 -24.62
N CYS A 83 28.72 -5.03 -25.57
CA CYS A 83 28.18 -6.34 -25.99
C CYS A 83 27.14 -7.03 -25.07
N LEU A 84 25.89 -7.27 -25.53
CA LEU A 84 25.36 -8.49 -26.22
C LEU A 84 25.40 -9.71 -25.27
N GLU A 85 24.36 -10.50 -25.01
CA GLU A 85 23.47 -11.24 -25.91
C GLU A 85 22.45 -12.07 -25.09
N VAL A 86 21.22 -12.23 -25.60
CA VAL A 86 20.43 -13.49 -25.79
C VAL A 86 20.10 -14.46 -24.61
N GLU A 87 18.78 -14.56 -24.39
CA GLU A 87 17.87 -15.73 -24.18
C GLU A 87 18.02 -16.85 -23.12
N MET A 88 16.84 -17.17 -22.56
CA MET A 88 16.21 -18.47 -22.23
C MET A 88 16.81 -19.46 -21.20
N SER A 89 15.89 -19.81 -20.28
CA SER A 89 15.61 -21.13 -19.72
C SER A 89 16.68 -21.80 -18.86
N HIS A 90 16.32 -22.17 -17.63
CA HIS A 90 16.28 -23.58 -17.19
C HIS A 90 15.72 -23.67 -15.75
N LYS A 91 14.71 -24.54 -15.58
CA LYS A 91 14.32 -25.13 -14.30
C LYS A 91 15.54 -25.75 -13.62
N THR A 92 15.68 -25.60 -12.29
CA THR A 92 16.18 -26.63 -11.36
C THR A 92 16.06 -26.11 -9.92
N TYR A 93 15.26 -26.79 -9.09
CA TYR A 93 15.37 -26.73 -7.64
C TYR A 93 16.63 -27.48 -7.21
N PRO A 94 17.33 -27.04 -6.14
CA PRO A 94 17.48 -27.94 -5.02
C PRO A 94 17.24 -27.24 -3.67
N GLY A 95 16.71 -28.03 -2.74
CA GLY A 95 16.26 -27.55 -1.45
C GLY A 95 17.34 -27.31 -0.40
N SER A 96 16.81 -26.91 0.76
CA SER A 96 17.44 -26.74 2.06
C SER A 96 18.31 -25.51 2.20
N LEU A 97 17.78 -24.50 2.92
CA LEU A 97 18.31 -23.99 4.18
C LEU A 97 17.31 -22.96 4.73
N ASN A 98 16.72 -23.27 5.88
CA ASN A 98 16.03 -22.27 6.71
C ASN A 98 17.00 -21.13 7.06
N PRO A 99 16.46 -19.93 7.31
CA PRO A 99 16.66 -19.39 8.64
C PRO A 99 15.32 -19.12 9.32
N ALA A 100 15.12 -19.83 10.42
CA ALA A 100 14.15 -19.44 11.42
C ALA A 100 14.50 -18.05 11.97
N SER A 101 13.44 -17.29 12.22
CA SER A 101 13.33 -16.22 13.23
C SER A 101 14.25 -15.01 13.12
N THR A 102 13.62 -13.85 12.95
CA THR A 102 13.96 -12.70 13.80
C THR A 102 12.66 -12.04 14.24
N SER A 103 12.28 -12.34 15.48
CA SER A 103 11.52 -11.43 16.32
C SER A 103 12.23 -10.09 16.38
N GLU A 104 11.45 -9.01 16.45
CA GLU A 104 11.74 -7.69 17.04
C GLU A 104 11.32 -6.57 16.09
N GLY A 105 10.44 -5.69 16.60
CA GLY A 105 10.14 -4.41 15.97
C GLY A 105 8.67 -4.13 15.80
N ASN A 106 8.02 -3.66 16.86
CA ASN A 106 6.94 -2.68 16.71
C ASN A 106 7.55 -1.38 16.15
N ASN A 107 7.95 -1.40 14.88
CA ASN A 107 8.10 -0.23 14.05
C ASN A 107 7.11 -0.40 12.91
N SER A 108 5.96 0.26 12.99
CA SER A 108 5.13 0.48 11.81
C SER A 108 5.93 1.35 10.85
N SER A 109 6.88 0.78 10.11
CA SER A 109 7.57 1.47 9.04
C SER A 109 6.50 1.82 8.01
N ILE A 110 6.15 3.12 8.00
CA ILE A 110 5.24 3.78 7.05
C ILE A 110 5.87 3.82 5.63
N GLU A 111 6.81 2.91 5.34
CA GLU A 111 7.74 2.99 4.21
C GLU A 111 7.36 2.08 3.05
N ASP A 112 6.27 1.29 3.17
CA ASP A 112 5.82 0.39 2.10
C ASP A 112 4.31 0.45 1.90
N LEU A 113 3.80 1.67 1.70
CA LEU A 113 2.43 1.91 1.22
C LEU A 113 2.36 1.98 -0.31
N ASP A 114 3.47 1.83 -1.01
CA ASP A 114 3.48 1.90 -2.48
C ASP A 114 2.62 0.78 -3.06
N GLY A 115 1.71 1.13 -3.97
CA GLY A 115 0.80 0.16 -4.56
C GLY A 115 -0.42 -0.19 -3.69
N CYS A 116 -0.46 0.22 -2.42
CA CYS A 116 -1.58 -0.10 -1.53
C CYS A 116 -2.88 0.58 -1.97
N SER A 117 -4.00 -0.12 -1.77
CA SER A 117 -5.36 0.45 -1.87
C SER A 117 -5.87 0.96 -0.51
N LEU A 118 -6.99 1.70 -0.49
CA LEU A 118 -7.60 2.17 0.76
C LEU A 118 -7.94 1.00 1.71
N LEU A 119 -8.27 -0.18 1.16
CA LEU A 119 -8.53 -1.37 1.98
C LEU A 119 -7.28 -1.89 2.68
N HIS A 120 -6.10 -1.85 2.04
CA HIS A 120 -4.85 -2.23 2.70
C HIS A 120 -4.58 -1.33 3.90
N LEU A 121 -4.78 -0.01 3.73
CA LEU A 121 -4.63 0.94 4.83
C LEU A 121 -5.68 0.70 5.93
N ALA A 122 -6.93 0.39 5.56
CA ALA A 122 -7.98 0.07 6.52
C ALA A 122 -7.64 -1.16 7.37
N CYS A 123 -6.90 -2.14 6.85
CA CYS A 123 -6.40 -3.29 7.61
C CYS A 123 -5.41 -2.91 8.73
N GLU A 124 -4.77 -1.74 8.64
CA GLU A 124 -3.88 -1.22 9.68
C GLU A 124 -4.65 -0.47 10.79
N THR A 125 -5.91 -0.09 10.53
CA THR A 125 -6.74 0.61 11.50
C THR A 125 -7.26 -0.32 12.61
N ALA A 126 -7.91 0.27 13.60
CA ALA A 126 -8.52 -0.46 14.72
C ALA A 126 -10.01 -0.79 14.52
N ASP A 127 -10.64 -0.30 13.45
CA ASP A 127 -12.11 -0.33 13.30
C ASP A 127 -12.56 -1.11 12.05
N ILE A 128 -13.27 -2.20 12.29
CA ILE A 128 -13.89 -3.03 11.24
C ILE A 128 -14.87 -2.23 10.39
N GLY A 129 -15.55 -1.24 10.99
CA GLY A 129 -16.51 -0.40 10.30
C GLY A 129 -15.88 0.45 9.19
N MET A 130 -14.57 0.71 9.24
CA MET A 130 -13.87 1.37 8.13
C MET A 130 -13.79 0.45 6.90
N ILE A 131 -13.48 -0.84 7.08
CA ILE A 131 -13.48 -1.82 6.00
C ILE A 131 -14.89 -1.97 5.42
N GLU A 132 -15.91 -2.08 6.28
CA GLU A 132 -17.29 -2.20 5.81
C GLU A 132 -17.73 -0.99 5.00
N LEU A 133 -17.40 0.21 5.45
CA LEU A 133 -17.69 1.46 4.74
C LEU A 133 -17.04 1.44 3.36
N LEU A 134 -15.74 1.12 3.26
CA LEU A 134 -15.04 1.09 1.97
C LEU A 134 -15.61 0.04 1.02
N LEU A 135 -15.89 -1.17 1.51
CA LEU A 135 -16.51 -2.23 0.71
C LEU A 135 -17.91 -1.84 0.22
N GLN A 136 -18.70 -1.17 1.05
CA GLN A 136 -20.05 -0.70 0.70
C GLN A 136 -20.05 0.28 -0.48
N TYR A 137 -18.96 1.02 -0.66
CA TYR A 137 -18.76 2.00 -1.74
C TYR A 137 -17.93 1.46 -2.91
N GLY A 138 -17.72 0.14 -3.00
CA GLY A 138 -17.11 -0.49 -4.18
C GLY A 138 -15.59 -0.58 -4.15
N ALA A 139 -14.98 -0.54 -2.96
CA ALA A 139 -13.56 -0.86 -2.84
C ALA A 139 -13.28 -2.31 -3.30
N ASN A 140 -12.24 -2.50 -4.11
CA ASN A 140 -11.84 -3.79 -4.64
C ASN A 140 -11.21 -4.64 -3.53
N ILE A 141 -11.95 -5.66 -3.09
CA ILE A 141 -11.55 -6.58 -2.02
C ILE A 141 -10.29 -7.39 -2.36
N ASN A 142 -10.03 -7.62 -3.64
CA ASN A 142 -8.88 -8.36 -4.16
C ASN A 142 -7.85 -7.43 -4.81
N ALA A 143 -7.83 -6.15 -4.45
CA ALA A 143 -6.76 -5.24 -4.86
C ALA A 143 -5.40 -5.78 -4.39
N THR A 144 -4.34 -5.60 -5.16
CA THR A 144 -3.00 -6.05 -4.82
C THR A 144 -2.07 -4.86 -4.65
N ASP A 145 -1.23 -4.89 -3.61
CA ASP A 145 -0.15 -3.91 -3.44
C ASP A 145 1.10 -4.24 -4.27
N SER A 146 2.20 -3.49 -4.06
CA SER A 146 3.49 -3.68 -4.74
C SER A 146 4.12 -5.06 -4.53
N ARG A 147 3.73 -5.78 -3.47
CA ARG A 147 4.19 -7.13 -3.12
C ARG A 147 3.17 -8.21 -3.53
N ALA A 148 2.25 -7.86 -4.42
CA ALA A 148 1.12 -8.70 -4.80
C ALA A 148 0.26 -9.15 -3.59
N GLN A 149 0.35 -8.48 -2.46
CA GLN A 149 -0.45 -8.81 -1.29
C GLN A 149 -1.82 -8.15 -1.44
N MET A 150 -2.86 -8.94 -1.24
CA MET A 150 -4.23 -8.46 -0.99
C MET A 150 -4.44 -7.95 0.45
N PRO A 151 -5.51 -7.17 0.72
CA PRO A 151 -5.91 -6.77 2.07
C PRO A 151 -5.98 -7.96 3.06
N LEU A 152 -6.41 -9.14 2.57
CA LEU A 152 -6.47 -10.37 3.37
C LEU A 152 -5.08 -10.79 3.89
N HIS A 153 -4.03 -10.74 3.07
CA HIS A 153 -2.67 -11.07 3.50
C HIS A 153 -2.21 -10.11 4.59
N ARG A 154 -2.47 -8.80 4.44
CA ARG A 154 -2.13 -7.78 5.44
C ARG A 154 -2.84 -8.04 6.77
N CYS A 155 -4.13 -8.41 6.76
CA CYS A 155 -4.86 -8.79 7.98
C CYS A 155 -4.22 -9.97 8.70
N ILE A 156 -3.79 -11.00 7.96
CA ILE A 156 -3.17 -12.20 8.52
C ILE A 156 -1.82 -11.85 9.15
N ILE A 157 -0.96 -11.15 8.41
CA ILE A 157 0.36 -10.71 8.89
C ILE A 157 0.24 -9.86 10.17
N LYS A 158 -0.82 -9.05 10.29
CA LYS A 158 -1.09 -8.19 11.45
C LYS A 158 -1.89 -8.89 12.57
N GLY A 159 -2.27 -10.16 12.41
CA GLY A 159 -3.09 -10.88 13.41
C GLY A 159 -4.50 -10.33 13.57
N LYS A 160 -5.05 -9.63 12.56
CA LYS A 160 -6.37 -9.00 12.59
C LYS A 160 -7.45 -10.00 12.21
N THR A 161 -7.72 -10.95 13.09
CA THR A 161 -8.59 -12.11 12.83
C THR A 161 -10.01 -11.71 12.40
N ALA A 162 -10.63 -10.76 13.10
CA ALA A 162 -11.96 -10.27 12.77
C ALA A 162 -12.03 -9.58 11.39
N PHE A 163 -10.93 -8.94 10.97
CA PHE A 163 -10.85 -8.26 9.68
C PHE A 163 -10.68 -9.28 8.56
N ALA A 164 -9.80 -10.28 8.77
CA ALA A 164 -9.63 -11.40 7.84
C ALA A 164 -10.94 -12.17 7.64
N LYS A 165 -11.66 -12.46 8.73
CA LYS A 165 -12.98 -13.10 8.68
C LYS A 165 -13.98 -12.27 7.88
N LEU A 166 -14.07 -10.96 8.12
CA LEU A 166 -14.95 -10.07 7.35
C LEU A 166 -14.61 -10.10 5.85
N LEU A 167 -13.33 -9.99 5.50
CA LEU A 167 -12.89 -10.00 4.10
C LEU A 167 -13.27 -11.33 3.41
N LEU A 168 -13.04 -12.46 4.07
CA LEU A 168 -13.44 -13.78 3.55
C LEU A 168 -14.95 -13.88 3.35
N MET A 169 -15.75 -13.44 4.33
CA MET A 169 -17.22 -13.41 4.22
C MET A 169 -17.71 -12.50 3.08
N ARG A 170 -16.93 -11.49 2.69
CA ARG A 170 -17.25 -10.55 1.61
C ARG A 170 -16.67 -10.97 0.25
N GLY A 171 -16.10 -12.17 0.15
CA GLY A 171 -15.61 -12.75 -1.11
C GLY A 171 -14.16 -12.43 -1.44
N ALA A 172 -13.31 -12.17 -0.44
CA ALA A 172 -11.88 -12.11 -0.65
C ALA A 172 -11.37 -13.47 -1.16
N ASP A 173 -10.50 -13.45 -2.17
CA ASP A 173 -9.91 -14.66 -2.73
C ASP A 173 -8.92 -15.30 -1.72
N PRO A 174 -9.23 -16.51 -1.19
CA PRO A 174 -8.35 -17.22 -0.26
C PRO A 174 -7.17 -17.92 -0.96
N ARG A 175 -7.15 -17.94 -2.30
CA ARG A 175 -6.15 -18.66 -3.12
C ARG A 175 -5.17 -17.74 -3.83
N ALA A 176 -5.38 -16.43 -3.77
CA ALA A 176 -4.42 -15.47 -4.30
C ALA A 176 -3.06 -15.65 -3.62
N THR A 177 -1.98 -15.38 -4.34
CA THR A 177 -0.62 -15.53 -3.81
C THR A 177 0.10 -14.19 -3.80
N ASP A 178 0.93 -13.97 -2.78
CA ASP A 178 1.86 -12.85 -2.74
C ASP A 178 3.03 -13.02 -3.74
N ASP A 179 3.95 -12.05 -3.78
CA ASP A 179 5.15 -12.06 -4.61
C ASP A 179 6.08 -13.26 -4.37
N GLN A 180 6.01 -13.88 -3.19
CA GLN A 180 6.73 -15.11 -2.83
C GLN A 180 5.95 -16.38 -3.17
N GLY A 181 4.78 -16.26 -3.80
CA GLY A 181 3.93 -17.39 -4.16
C GLY A 181 3.19 -18.00 -2.97
N ARG A 182 3.07 -17.28 -1.85
CA ARG A 182 2.40 -17.77 -0.64
C ARG A 182 0.94 -17.36 -0.63
N THR A 183 0.08 -18.33 -0.37
CA THR A 183 -1.35 -18.13 -0.11
C THR A 183 -1.59 -17.51 1.27
N PRO A 184 -2.76 -16.89 1.52
CA PRO A 184 -3.20 -16.47 2.84
C PRO A 184 -3.06 -17.58 3.89
N PHE A 185 -3.38 -18.83 3.53
CA PHE A 185 -3.25 -19.98 4.43
C PHE A 185 -1.78 -20.23 4.82
N GLN A 186 -0.87 -20.25 3.86
CA GLN A 186 0.56 -20.44 4.11
C GLN A 186 1.13 -19.31 4.98
N LEU A 187 0.75 -18.06 4.70
CA LEU A 187 1.13 -16.92 5.54
C LEU A 187 0.61 -17.05 6.98
N ALA A 188 -0.62 -17.54 7.16
CA ALA A 188 -1.19 -17.74 8.49
C ALA A 188 -0.42 -18.80 9.29
N MET A 189 0.10 -19.84 8.62
CA MET A 189 0.96 -20.86 9.24
C MET A 189 2.37 -20.37 9.55
N GLU A 190 2.91 -19.45 8.74
CA GLU A 190 4.24 -18.87 8.94
C GLU A 190 4.24 -17.71 9.96
N SER A 191 3.07 -17.16 10.28
CA SER A 191 2.90 -16.06 11.23
C SER A 191 2.26 -16.52 12.54
N ASN A 192 2.22 -15.66 13.56
CA ASN A 192 1.54 -15.94 14.83
C ASN A 192 0.01 -15.78 14.71
N PHE A 193 -0.60 -16.32 13.66
CA PHE A 193 -2.02 -16.19 13.39
C PHE A 193 -2.79 -17.38 13.97
N ASP A 194 -3.45 -17.19 15.11
CA ASP A 194 -4.01 -18.28 15.92
C ASP A 194 -5.54 -18.44 15.80
N ASP A 195 -6.17 -17.92 14.74
CA ASP A 195 -7.62 -18.01 14.57
C ASP A 195 -8.03 -19.27 13.80
N SER A 196 -8.49 -20.28 14.53
CA SER A 196 -8.92 -21.56 13.97
C SER A 196 -10.07 -21.43 12.95
N GLU A 197 -10.96 -20.45 13.08
CA GLU A 197 -12.10 -20.30 12.19
C GLU A 197 -11.65 -19.73 10.84
N VAL A 198 -10.83 -18.68 10.86
CA VAL A 198 -10.23 -18.14 9.63
C VAL A 198 -9.34 -19.18 8.96
N LEU A 199 -8.55 -19.95 9.72
CA LEU A 199 -7.74 -21.03 9.17
C LEU A 199 -8.58 -22.11 8.47
N ALA A 200 -9.73 -22.48 9.06
CA ALA A 200 -10.65 -23.42 8.44
C ALA A 200 -11.24 -22.86 7.13
N LEU A 201 -11.67 -21.59 7.12
CA LEU A 201 -12.18 -20.93 5.90
C LEU A 201 -11.13 -20.90 4.78
N LEU A 202 -9.86 -20.69 5.13
CA LEU A 202 -8.76 -20.70 4.19
C LEU A 202 -8.43 -22.12 3.68
N SER A 203 -8.48 -23.14 4.54
CA SER A 203 -8.24 -24.54 4.13
C SER A 203 -9.38 -25.15 3.32
N ASP A 204 -10.62 -24.78 3.62
CA ASP A 204 -11.80 -25.36 2.96
C ASP A 204 -11.96 -24.90 1.50
N SER A 205 -11.16 -23.92 1.08
CA SER A 205 -11.13 -23.39 -0.29
C SER A 205 -10.39 -24.30 -1.30
N HIS A 206 -10.06 -25.54 -0.91
CA HIS A 206 -9.41 -26.58 -1.71
C HIS A 206 -10.34 -27.44 -2.58
N GLY A 207 -11.61 -27.04 -2.77
CA GLY A 207 -12.56 -27.73 -3.65
C GLY A 207 -12.11 -27.83 -5.11
#